data_AF-A0A1G9ZAD5-F1
#
_entry.id   AF-A0A1G9ZAD5-F1
#
_cell.length_a   1.000
_cell.length_b   1.000
_cell.length_c   1.000
_cell.angle_alpha   90.00
_cell.angle_beta   90.00
_cell.angle_gamma   90.00
#
_symmetry.space_group_name_H-M   'P 1'
#
loop_
_entity.id
_entity.type
_entity.pdbx_description
1 polymer ?
#
loop_
_entity_poly.entity_id
_entity_poly.type
_entity_poly.pdbx_seq_one_letter_code
_entity_poly.pdbx_strand_id
1 'polypeptide(L)'
;MRRTTTAALTAVLFALSGCSSSGSDAEPGPTVTATATVTEPPALSEAEQTQLCVDAVADVISSRPAGFDPETGEDPKPAECNHLSESDYLDAYMEGLFKSNEAALEERQRQRDEAELRDQQDQ
;
A
#
# COMPACT_ATOMS: atom_id res chain seq x y z
N MET A 1 -0.15 -1.45 -52.77
CA MET A 1 -1.12 -0.63 -52.02
C MET A 1 -2.06 -1.55 -51.27
N ARG A 2 -1.95 -1.61 -49.94
CA ARG A 2 -2.93 -2.25 -49.07
C ARG A 2 -3.00 -1.42 -47.79
N ARG A 3 -4.06 -0.64 -47.64
CA ARG A 3 -4.42 0.03 -46.39
C ARG A 3 -5.84 -0.40 -46.07
N THR A 4 -5.97 -1.28 -45.10
CA THR A 4 -7.21 -1.77 -44.50
C THR A 4 -7.77 -0.67 -43.60
N THR A 5 -8.96 -0.20 -43.92
CA THR A 5 -9.80 0.73 -43.16
C THR A 5 -10.60 -0.01 -42.10
N THR A 6 -10.50 0.43 -40.84
CA THR A 6 -11.39 0.10 -39.71
C THR A 6 -11.13 1.13 -38.61
N ALA A 7 -12.06 1.68 -37.85
CA ALA A 7 -13.49 1.92 -37.90
C ALA A 7 -13.75 2.93 -36.75
N ALA A 8 -14.89 3.59 -36.80
CA ALA A 8 -15.24 4.77 -36.00
C ALA A 8 -15.47 4.52 -34.50
N LEU A 9 -15.13 5.56 -33.72
CA LEU A 9 -15.84 6.15 -32.57
C LEU A 9 -16.81 5.29 -31.75
N THR A 10 -16.54 5.18 -30.45
CA THR A 10 -17.57 5.22 -29.41
C THR A 10 -17.06 6.00 -28.19
N ALA A 11 -17.66 7.18 -27.98
CA ALA A 11 -17.53 7.96 -26.76
C ALA A 11 -18.42 7.34 -25.67
N VAL A 12 -17.87 7.13 -24.48
CA VAL A 12 -18.65 6.80 -23.28
C VAL A 12 -18.51 7.96 -22.30
N LEU A 13 -19.58 8.76 -22.22
CA LEU A 13 -19.75 9.80 -21.21
C LEU A 13 -20.16 9.11 -19.89
N PHE A 14 -19.31 9.16 -18.88
CA PHE A 14 -19.71 8.84 -17.51
C PHE A 14 -20.49 10.03 -16.94
N ALA A 15 -21.81 9.92 -16.94
CA ALA A 15 -22.68 10.78 -16.13
C ALA A 15 -22.66 10.25 -14.69
N LEU A 16 -21.85 10.87 -13.82
CA LEU A 16 -22.00 10.69 -12.37
C LEU A 16 -23.27 11.41 -11.92
N SER A 17 -24.32 10.63 -11.80
CA SER A 17 -25.57 10.94 -11.15
C SER A 17 -25.36 11.24 -9.65
N GLY A 18 -26.00 12.31 -9.18
CA GLY A 18 -26.70 12.26 -7.90
C GLY A 18 -26.00 12.83 -6.67
N CYS A 19 -25.64 14.11 -6.68
CA CYS A 19 -25.57 14.87 -5.43
C CYS A 19 -27.01 15.05 -4.90
N SER A 20 -27.42 14.20 -3.96
CA SER A 20 -28.66 14.38 -3.20
C SER A 20 -28.45 15.51 -2.21
N SER A 21 -28.76 16.74 -2.61
CA SER A 21 -28.89 17.87 -1.71
C SER A 21 -30.38 18.09 -1.46
N SER A 22 -30.93 17.39 -0.47
CA SER A 22 -32.28 17.66 0.03
C SER A 22 -32.24 18.80 1.03
N GLY A 23 -32.81 19.92 0.60
CA GLY A 23 -33.88 20.62 1.33
C GLY A 23 -33.55 21.17 2.71
N SER A 24 -33.34 22.48 2.75
CA SER A 24 -33.52 23.32 3.93
C SER A 24 -34.97 23.26 4.41
N ASP A 25 -35.19 22.96 5.69
CA ASP A 25 -36.21 23.56 6.57
C ASP A 25 -36.06 22.93 7.99
N ALA A 26 -35.65 23.73 8.99
CA ALA A 26 -35.73 23.34 10.40
C ALA A 26 -35.84 24.57 11.32
N GLU A 27 -37.05 24.77 11.83
CA GLU A 27 -37.37 25.58 13.01
C GLU A 27 -36.80 24.95 14.32
N PRO A 28 -36.80 25.67 15.46
CA PRO A 28 -35.76 25.54 16.48
C PRO A 28 -36.06 24.54 17.62
N GLY A 29 -35.01 23.87 18.09
CA GLY A 29 -34.93 23.15 19.37
C GLY A 29 -34.63 21.64 19.21
N PRO A 30 -33.96 20.95 20.17
CA PRO A 30 -33.61 21.34 21.53
C PRO A 30 -32.08 21.46 21.78
N THR A 31 -31.72 22.04 22.92
CA THR A 31 -30.35 22.10 23.45
C THR A 31 -29.71 20.71 23.48
N VAL A 32 -28.84 20.43 22.52
CA VAL A 32 -28.00 19.22 22.54
C VAL A 32 -26.91 19.47 23.57
N THR A 33 -27.06 18.87 24.74
CA THR A 33 -25.92 18.62 25.63
C THR A 33 -24.95 17.76 24.83
N ALA A 34 -23.94 18.38 24.24
CA ALA A 34 -22.84 17.72 23.57
C ALA A 34 -22.02 16.99 24.64
N THR A 35 -22.47 15.79 25.00
CA THR A 35 -21.57 14.79 25.58
C THR A 35 -20.52 14.55 24.50
N ALA A 36 -19.34 15.12 24.70
CA ALA A 36 -18.17 14.82 23.91
C ALA A 36 -17.87 13.33 24.13
N THR A 37 -18.48 12.48 23.30
CA THR A 37 -18.04 11.11 23.12
C THR A 37 -16.58 11.22 22.73
N VAL A 38 -15.69 10.79 23.61
CA VAL A 38 -14.29 10.56 23.27
C VAL A 38 -14.33 9.54 22.14
N THR A 39 -14.20 10.02 20.91
CA THR A 39 -14.02 9.16 19.75
C THR A 39 -12.64 8.55 19.91
N GLU A 40 -12.56 7.35 20.47
CA GLU A 40 -11.38 6.53 20.28
C GLU A 40 -11.11 6.44 18.77
N PRO A 41 -9.84 6.60 18.34
CA PRO A 41 -9.51 6.40 16.93
C PRO A 41 -10.00 5.00 16.54
N PRO A 42 -10.55 4.82 15.32
CA PRO A 42 -11.02 3.52 14.90
C PRO A 42 -9.85 2.53 15.02
N ALA A 43 -10.05 1.46 15.79
CA ALA A 43 -9.11 0.36 15.81
C ALA A 43 -8.94 -0.13 14.37
N LEU A 44 -7.68 -0.32 13.95
CA LEU A 44 -7.37 -0.83 12.62
C LEU A 44 -8.09 -2.15 12.38
N SER A 45 -8.58 -2.35 11.17
CA SER A 45 -9.12 -3.64 10.74
C SER A 45 -8.04 -4.73 10.82
N GLU A 46 -8.47 -5.99 10.92
CA GLU A 46 -7.53 -7.13 10.92
C GLU A 46 -6.64 -7.13 9.67
N ALA A 47 -7.18 -6.78 8.51
CA ALA A 47 -6.41 -6.69 7.26
C ALA A 47 -5.34 -5.59 7.32
N GLU A 48 -5.65 -4.43 7.90
CA GLU A 48 -4.66 -3.35 8.10
C GLU A 48 -3.57 -3.76 9.09
N GLN A 49 -3.92 -4.49 10.15
CA GLN A 49 -2.94 -5.01 11.11
C GLN A 49 -2.03 -6.08 10.49
N THR A 50 -2.57 -6.97 9.65
CA THR A 50 -1.77 -7.93 8.88
C THR A 50 -0.83 -7.21 7.92
N GLN A 51 -1.30 -6.17 7.23
CA GLN A 51 -0.46 -5.40 6.32
C GLN A 51 0.71 -4.71 7.06
N LEU A 52 0.47 -4.19 8.27
CA LEU A 52 1.54 -3.63 9.09
C LEU A 52 2.59 -4.67 9.47
N CYS A 53 2.18 -5.91 9.74
CA CYS A 53 3.11 -7.02 9.96
C CYS A 53 3.94 -7.33 8.70
N VAL A 54 3.30 -7.43 7.53
CA VAL A 54 3.98 -7.64 6.24
C VAL A 54 5.03 -6.56 5.98
N ASP A 55 4.67 -5.30 6.21
CA ASP A 55 5.55 -4.15 6.02
C ASP A 55 6.73 -4.21 6.99
N ALA A 56 6.48 -4.50 8.26
CA ALA A 56 7.53 -4.64 9.26
C ALA A 56 8.49 -5.81 8.97
N VAL A 57 8.00 -6.93 8.42
CA VAL A 57 8.87 -8.02 7.96
C VAL A 57 9.73 -7.56 6.78
N ALA A 58 9.16 -6.87 5.80
CA ALA A 58 9.92 -6.35 4.67
C ALA A 58 11.04 -5.40 5.12
N ASP A 59 10.78 -4.57 6.13
CA ASP A 59 11.77 -3.68 6.74
C ASP A 59 12.89 -4.44 7.45
N VAL A 60 12.56 -5.49 8.22
CA VAL A 60 13.56 -6.37 8.84
C VAL A 60 14.45 -7.02 7.80
N ILE A 61 13.87 -7.57 6.73
CA ILE A 61 14.61 -8.26 5.66
C ILE A 61 15.50 -7.30 4.90
N SER A 62 14.99 -6.12 4.54
CA SER A 62 15.77 -5.10 3.83
C SER A 62 16.93 -4.55 4.67
N SER A 63 16.83 -4.65 6.00
CA SER A 63 17.85 -4.21 6.95
C SER A 63 18.91 -5.28 7.26
N ARG A 64 18.86 -6.45 6.61
CA ARG A 64 19.85 -7.51 6.82
C ARG A 64 21.26 -7.01 6.50
N PRO A 65 22.26 -7.36 7.32
CA PRO A 65 23.64 -6.95 7.07
C PRO A 65 24.19 -7.63 5.81
N ALA A 66 25.19 -7.01 5.19
CA ALA A 66 25.95 -7.65 4.12
C ALA A 66 26.56 -8.97 4.61
N GLY A 67 26.36 -10.04 3.84
CA GLY A 67 26.82 -11.38 4.22
C GLY A 67 25.87 -12.14 5.16
N PHE A 68 24.64 -11.67 5.35
CA PHE A 68 23.58 -12.46 6.00
C PHE A 68 23.43 -13.82 5.30
N ASP A 69 23.45 -14.89 6.09
CA ASP A 69 23.26 -16.26 5.63
C ASP A 69 21.85 -16.73 6.01
N PRO A 70 20.96 -17.03 5.05
CA PRO A 70 19.61 -17.48 5.35
C PRO A 70 19.51 -18.88 5.97
N GLU A 71 20.58 -19.69 5.94
CA GLU A 71 20.58 -21.02 6.56
C GLU A 71 20.86 -20.96 8.07
N THR A 72 21.57 -19.94 8.53
CA THR A 72 22.04 -19.82 9.92
C THR A 72 21.58 -18.52 10.61
N GLY A 73 21.19 -17.52 9.84
CA GLY A 73 20.66 -16.25 10.31
C GLY A 73 19.15 -16.32 10.52
N GLU A 74 18.70 -15.71 11.62
CA GLU A 74 17.27 -15.61 11.95
C GLU A 74 16.84 -14.14 11.87
N ASP A 75 15.67 -13.91 11.27
CA ASP A 75 15.00 -12.62 11.34
C ASP A 75 14.14 -12.56 12.61
N PRO A 76 14.26 -11.51 13.43
CA PRO A 76 13.39 -11.35 14.59
C PRO A 76 11.95 -11.11 14.15
N LYS A 77 10.99 -11.73 14.84
CA LYS A 77 9.56 -11.45 14.65
C LYS A 77 9.25 -9.98 15.03
N PRO A 78 8.71 -9.15 14.12
CA PRO A 78 8.33 -7.78 14.43
C PRO A 78 7.20 -7.70 15.45
N ALA A 79 7.14 -6.61 16.22
CA ALA A 79 6.14 -6.43 17.27
C ALA A 79 4.72 -6.32 16.69
N GLU A 80 4.61 -5.73 15.51
CA GLU A 80 3.41 -5.61 14.69
C GLU A 80 2.79 -6.98 14.41
N CYS A 81 3.60 -8.04 14.36
CA CYS A 81 3.16 -9.40 14.06
C CYS A 81 2.71 -10.21 15.30
N ASN A 82 2.80 -9.66 16.52
CA ASN A 82 2.55 -10.42 17.76
C ASN A 82 1.10 -10.90 17.92
N HIS A 83 0.15 -10.24 17.25
CA HIS A 83 -1.26 -10.60 17.29
C HIS A 83 -1.63 -11.75 16.35
N LEU A 84 -0.75 -12.09 15.39
CA LEU A 84 -0.98 -13.14 14.41
C LEU A 84 -0.67 -14.53 14.98
N SER A 85 -1.44 -15.52 14.54
CA SER A 85 -1.10 -16.93 14.75
C SER A 85 0.23 -17.27 14.06
N GLU A 86 0.86 -18.40 14.42
CA GLU A 86 2.11 -18.82 13.76
C GLU A 86 1.94 -19.06 12.25
N SER A 87 0.79 -19.59 11.83
CA SER A 87 0.48 -19.80 10.42
C SER A 87 0.32 -18.47 9.68
N ASP A 88 -0.48 -17.55 10.24
CA ASP A 88 -0.70 -16.24 9.61
C ASP A 88 0.58 -15.40 9.61
N TYR A 89 1.43 -15.56 10.63
CA TYR A 89 2.75 -14.96 10.64
C TYR A 89 3.66 -15.52 9.54
N LEU A 90 3.61 -16.83 9.27
CA LEU A 90 4.39 -17.42 8.19
C LEU A 90 3.97 -16.88 6.83
N ASP A 91 2.66 -16.72 6.61
CA ASP A 91 2.13 -16.12 5.38
C ASP A 91 2.55 -14.66 5.24
N ALA A 92 2.39 -13.87 6.32
CA ALA A 92 2.83 -12.47 6.34
C ALA A 92 4.35 -12.35 6.16
N TYR A 93 5.13 -13.29 6.69
CA TYR A 93 6.58 -13.32 6.53
C TYR A 93 6.98 -13.56 5.08
N MET A 94 6.34 -14.51 4.41
CA MET A 94 6.57 -14.79 3.00
C MET A 94 6.20 -13.59 2.12
N GLU A 95 5.08 -12.93 2.40
CA GLU A 95 4.67 -11.72 1.69
C GLU A 95 5.67 -10.57 1.89
N GLY A 96 6.11 -10.33 3.14
CA GLY A 96 7.13 -9.33 3.46
C GLY A 96 8.47 -9.61 2.76
N LEU A 97 8.87 -10.88 2.66
CA LEU A 97 10.05 -11.31 1.90
C LEU A 97 9.91 -10.99 0.41
N PHE A 98 8.78 -11.29 -0.21
CA PHE A 98 8.54 -10.95 -1.61
C PHE A 98 8.57 -9.44 -1.83
N LYS A 99 7.92 -8.67 -0.97
CA LYS A 99 7.90 -7.21 -1.02
C LYS A 99 9.30 -6.61 -0.92
N SER A 100 10.13 -7.10 0.01
CA SER A 100 11.52 -6.64 0.13
C SER A 100 12.34 -6.96 -1.13
N ASN A 101 12.16 -8.14 -1.73
CA ASN A 101 12.86 -8.53 -2.95
C ASN A 101 12.46 -7.67 -4.15
N GLU A 102 11.17 -7.35 -4.30
CA GLU A 102 10.66 -6.46 -5.35
C GLU A 102 11.26 -5.06 -5.20
N ALA A 103 11.22 -4.48 -4.00
CA ALA A 103 11.81 -3.17 -3.73
C ALA A 103 13.31 -3.13 -4.06
N ALA A 104 14.06 -4.20 -3.73
CA ALA A 104 15.47 -4.31 -4.08
C ALA A 104 15.73 -4.40 -5.60
N LEU A 105 14.81 -4.98 -6.36
CA LEU A 105 14.90 -5.03 -7.83
C LEU A 105 14.62 -3.66 -8.45
N GLU A 106 13.58 -2.98 -7.98
CA GLU A 106 13.22 -1.63 -8.43
C GLU A 106 14.33 -0.62 -8.15
N GLU A 107 14.93 -0.66 -6.96
CA GLU A 107 16.03 0.23 -6.61
C GLU A 107 17.25 -0.02 -7.52
N ARG A 108 17.58 -1.29 -7.80
CA ARG A 108 18.65 -1.61 -8.75
C ARG A 108 18.34 -1.18 -10.17
N GLN A 109 17.08 -1.19 -10.59
CA GLN A 109 16.66 -0.67 -11.89
C GLN A 109 16.86 0.85 -11.95
N ARG A 110 16.33 1.57 -10.95
CA ARG A 110 16.50 3.03 -10.82
C ARG A 110 17.96 3.46 -10.90
N GLN A 111 18.85 2.78 -10.18
CA GLN A 111 20.28 3.08 -10.20
C GLN A 111 20.91 2.91 -11.60
N ARG A 112 20.46 1.91 -12.37
CA ARG A 112 20.94 1.72 -13.75
C ARG A 112 20.42 2.83 -14.67
N ASP A 113 19.13 3.13 -14.60
CA ASP A 113 18.51 4.17 -15.43
C ASP A 113 19.14 5.54 -15.14
N GLU A 114 19.42 5.85 -13.87
CA GLU A 114 20.14 7.06 -13.48
C GLU A 114 21.57 7.10 -14.01
N ALA A 115 22.29 5.97 -14.01
CA ALA A 115 23.63 5.89 -14.57
C ALA A 115 23.62 6.13 -16.08
N GLU A 116 22.69 5.50 -16.82
CA GLU A 116 22.52 5.70 -18.26
C GLU A 116 22.17 7.15 -18.61
N LEU A 117 21.36 7.83 -17.78
CA LEU A 117 21.04 9.23 -17.97
C LEU A 117 22.26 10.14 -17.75
N ARG A 118 23.12 9.83 -16.78
CA ARG A 118 24.37 10.59 -16.54
C ARG A 118 25.34 10.42 -17.71
N ASP A 119 25.52 9.19 -18.20
CA ASP A 119 26.40 8.91 -19.34
C ASP A 119 25.93 9.61 -20.64
N GLN A 120 24.63 9.85 -20.79
CA GLN A 120 24.08 10.64 -21.90
C GLN A 120 24.27 12.16 -21.73
N GLN A 121 24.37 12.66 -20.50
CA GLN A 121 24.60 14.08 -20.22
C GLN A 121 26.07 14.48 -20.40
N ASP A 122 27.00 13.52 -20.26
CA ASP A 122 28.45 13.72 -20.41
C ASP A 122 28.97 13.52 -21.86
N GLN A 123 28.07 13.25 -22.83
CA GLN A 123 28.36 13.13 -24.27
C GLN A 123 27.94 14.37 -25.05
#